data_AF-A0A0G1WZB7-F1
#
_entry.id   AF-A0A0G1WZB7-F1
#
_cell.length_a   1.000
_cell.length_b   1.000
_cell.length_c   1.000
_cell.angle_alpha   90.00
_cell.angle_beta   90.00
_cell.angle_gamma   90.00
#
_symmetry.space_group_name_H-M   'P 1'
#
loop_
_entity.id
_entity.type
_entity.pdbx_description
1 polymer ?
#
loop_
_entity_poly.entity_id
_entity_poly.type
_entity_poly.pdbx_seq_one_letter_code
_entity_poly.pdbx_strand_id
1 'polypeptide(L)'
;MLHDIDKNVSKLPGEQHPDAGVRILEEEGMGEVAAIVKTHPLHSMLDPAISPKSWEEKLVYLADKMVKHEVITVDKRFALWKGEELPEEAVAVLDAVYPKVKELEHDIFARIGITPAQVAQLVAAEYNESS
;
A
#
# COMPACT_ATOMS: atom_id res chain seq x y z
N MET A 1 7.04 10.81 -2.65
CA MET A 1 6.53 9.62 -1.94
C MET A 1 7.72 8.75 -1.58
N LEU A 2 8.00 8.56 -0.28
CA LEU A 2 9.20 7.85 0.22
C LEU A 2 8.99 6.35 0.50
N HIS A 3 7.74 5.86 0.43
CA HIS A 3 7.42 4.45 0.74
C HIS A 3 8.15 3.44 -0.16
N ASP A 4 8.52 3.87 -1.37
CA ASP A 4 9.22 3.07 -2.39
C ASP A 4 10.70 3.45 -2.57
N ILE A 5 11.31 4.17 -1.61
CA ILE A 5 12.71 4.63 -1.74
C ILE A 5 13.68 3.46 -1.95
N ASP A 6 13.33 2.28 -1.46
CA ASP A 6 14.10 1.05 -1.58
C ASP A 6 14.20 0.49 -3.02
N LYS A 7 13.37 0.98 -3.96
CA LYS A 7 13.41 0.60 -5.39
C LYS A 7 14.58 1.25 -6.14
N ASN A 8 15.12 2.35 -5.63
CA ASN A 8 16.15 3.15 -6.32
C ASN A 8 17.51 3.16 -5.59
N VAL A 9 17.68 2.31 -4.59
CA VAL A 9 18.88 2.26 -3.74
C VAL A 9 19.48 0.86 -3.73
N SER A 10 20.80 0.80 -3.51
CA SER A 10 21.50 -0.47 -3.39
C SER A 10 21.08 -1.21 -2.13
N LYS A 11 20.70 -2.48 -2.29
CA LYS A 11 20.33 -3.38 -1.19
C LYS A 11 21.58 -4.02 -0.60
N LEU A 12 21.63 -4.15 0.72
CA LEU A 12 22.61 -4.98 1.42
C LEU A 12 22.24 -6.47 1.29
N PRO A 13 23.21 -7.39 1.47
CA PRO A 13 22.92 -8.83 1.42
C PRO A 13 21.80 -9.23 2.40
N GLY A 14 20.73 -9.81 1.87
CA GLY A 14 19.57 -10.27 2.64
C GLY A 14 18.40 -9.28 2.76
N GLU A 15 18.58 -8.02 2.32
CA GLU A 15 17.48 -7.03 2.32
C GLU A 15 16.45 -7.33 1.23
N GLN A 16 15.18 -7.38 1.62
CA GLN A 16 14.03 -7.41 0.73
C GLN A 16 13.30 -6.07 0.77
N HIS A 17 12.25 -5.91 -0.04
CA HIS A 17 11.40 -4.72 0.06
C HIS A 17 10.51 -4.85 1.31
N PRO A 18 10.59 -3.93 2.29
CA PRO A 18 11.03 -2.54 2.18
C PRO A 18 12.33 -2.21 2.98
N ASP A 19 13.13 -3.21 3.35
CA ASP A 19 14.20 -3.15 4.35
C ASP A 19 15.24 -2.06 4.07
N ALA A 20 15.72 -1.94 2.83
CA ALA A 20 16.72 -0.94 2.48
C ALA A 20 16.20 0.50 2.67
N GLY A 21 14.91 0.72 2.43
CA GLY A 21 14.27 2.02 2.63
C GLY A 21 14.06 2.34 4.10
N VAL A 22 13.66 1.34 4.90
CA VAL A 22 13.56 1.48 6.36
C VAL A 22 14.91 1.86 6.96
N ARG A 23 15.98 1.14 6.60
CA ARG A 23 17.33 1.42 7.10
C ARG A 23 17.80 2.83 6.76
N ILE A 24 17.64 3.28 5.51
CA ILE A 24 18.05 4.63 5.09
C ILE A 24 17.29 5.69 5.89
N LEU A 25 15.98 5.52 6.08
CA LEU A 25 15.18 6.47 6.86
C LEU A 25 15.60 6.50 8.34
N GLU A 26 15.96 5.35 8.92
CA GLU A 26 16.52 5.29 10.27
C GLU A 26 17.88 5.99 10.36
N GLU A 27 18.78 5.76 9.40
CA GLU A 27 20.10 6.40 9.31
C GLU A 27 20.00 7.92 9.18
N GLU A 28 18.98 8.43 8.47
CA GLU A 28 18.71 9.87 8.30
C GLU A 28 17.92 10.49 9.48
N GLY A 29 17.65 9.72 10.55
CA GLY A 29 16.94 10.21 11.74
C GLY A 29 15.42 10.36 11.57
N MET A 30 14.84 9.77 10.51
CA MET A 30 13.41 9.80 10.17
C MET A 30 12.66 8.56 10.67
N GLY A 31 12.86 8.16 11.92
CA GLY A 31 12.33 6.91 12.48
C GLY A 31 10.81 6.75 12.39
N GLU A 32 10.04 7.83 12.53
CA GLU A 32 8.57 7.81 12.40
C GLU A 32 8.14 7.45 10.96
N VAL A 33 8.86 7.96 9.95
CA VAL A 33 8.60 7.64 8.55
C VAL A 33 9.03 6.22 8.24
N ALA A 34 10.18 5.78 8.77
CA ALA A 34 10.67 4.41 8.64
C ALA A 34 9.64 3.38 9.13
N ALA A 35 8.97 3.66 10.26
CA ALA A 35 7.92 2.81 10.82
C ALA A 35 6.75 2.63 9.84
N ILE A 36 6.31 3.72 9.19
CA ILE A 36 5.23 3.66 8.19
C ILE A 36 5.66 2.85 6.97
N VAL A 37 6.87 3.11 6.45
CA VAL A 37 7.42 2.38 5.29
C VAL A 37 7.54 0.89 5.58
N LYS A 38 7.89 0.48 6.79
CA LYS A 38 7.98 -0.94 7.16
C LYS A 38 6.65 -1.70 6.99
N THR A 39 5.52 -1.03 7.19
CA THR A 39 4.19 -1.67 7.19
C THR A 39 3.52 -1.73 5.82
N HIS A 40 4.06 -1.08 4.78
CA HIS A 40 3.36 -0.94 3.50
C HIS A 40 3.36 -2.16 2.54
N PRO A 41 4.31 -3.12 2.59
CA PRO A 41 4.31 -4.26 1.66
C PRO A 41 3.07 -5.13 1.79
N LEU A 42 2.62 -5.77 0.70
CA LEU A 42 1.38 -6.55 0.71
C LEU A 42 1.34 -7.67 1.78
N HIS A 43 2.47 -8.34 2.01
CA HIS A 43 2.58 -9.43 2.97
C HIS A 43 2.50 -8.95 4.43
N SER A 44 2.74 -7.66 4.71
CA SER A 44 2.69 -7.12 6.07
C SER A 44 1.32 -7.32 6.73
N MET A 45 0.26 -7.35 5.92
CA MET A 45 -1.11 -7.56 6.36
C MET A 45 -1.35 -8.96 6.95
N LEU A 46 -0.47 -9.92 6.68
CA LEU A 46 -0.52 -11.27 7.24
C LEU A 46 0.34 -11.44 8.50
N ASP A 47 1.27 -10.52 8.77
CA ASP A 47 2.16 -10.58 9.92
C ASP A 47 1.75 -9.54 10.99
N PRO A 48 1.22 -9.96 12.15
CA PRO A 48 0.83 -9.04 13.23
C PRO A 48 1.94 -8.14 13.76
N ALA A 49 3.21 -8.50 13.56
CA ALA A 49 4.35 -7.68 14.00
C ALA A 49 4.48 -6.41 13.16
N ILE A 50 4.20 -6.51 11.86
CA ILE A 50 4.41 -5.43 10.87
C ILE A 50 3.12 -4.99 10.17
N SER A 51 1.97 -5.51 10.57
CA SER A 51 0.68 -5.08 10.04
C SER A 51 0.37 -3.62 10.42
N PRO A 52 -0.29 -2.85 9.52
CA PRO A 52 -0.70 -1.48 9.80
C PRO A 52 -1.64 -1.38 11.03
N LYS A 53 -1.27 -0.57 12.02
CA LYS A 53 -1.99 -0.39 13.28
C LYS A 53 -2.52 1.04 13.43
N SER A 54 -1.67 2.03 13.21
CA SER A 54 -2.03 3.45 13.29
C SER A 54 -2.89 3.88 12.09
N TRP A 55 -3.52 5.05 12.17
CA TRP A 55 -4.29 5.58 11.06
C TRP A 55 -3.39 5.94 9.87
N GLU A 56 -2.21 6.49 10.16
CA GLU A 56 -1.21 6.88 9.19
C GLU A 56 -0.71 5.67 8.40
N GLU A 57 -0.36 4.58 9.09
CA GLU A 57 0.05 3.31 8.47
C GLU A 57 -1.06 2.74 7.59
N LYS A 58 -2.29 2.71 8.11
CA LYS A 58 -3.47 2.19 7.41
C LYS A 58 -3.78 2.98 6.14
N LEU A 59 -3.73 4.30 6.22
CA LEU A 59 -3.99 5.20 5.09
C LEU A 59 -2.92 5.05 4.01
N VAL A 60 -1.64 5.03 4.39
CA VAL A 60 -0.54 4.84 3.43
C VAL A 60 -0.61 3.47 2.77
N TYR A 61 -0.86 2.41 3.55
CA TYR A 61 -1.02 1.06 3.03
C TYR A 61 -2.17 0.96 2.01
N LEU A 62 -3.34 1.51 2.35
CA LEU A 62 -4.50 1.45 1.46
C LEU A 62 -4.28 2.31 0.20
N ALA A 63 -3.73 3.51 0.36
CA ALA A 63 -3.45 4.41 -0.76
C ALA A 63 -2.50 3.77 -1.78
N ASP A 64 -1.44 3.08 -1.33
CA ASP A 64 -0.52 2.34 -2.21
C ASP A 64 -1.25 1.27 -3.06
N LYS A 65 -2.22 0.57 -2.46
CA LYS A 65 -3.01 -0.46 -3.16
C LYS A 65 -4.02 0.18 -4.12
N MET A 66 -4.52 1.35 -3.80
CA MET A 66 -5.51 2.06 -4.62
C MET A 66 -4.90 2.95 -5.71
N VAL A 67 -3.58 3.19 -5.74
CA VAL A 67 -2.97 4.10 -6.72
C VAL A 67 -1.98 3.35 -7.62
N LYS A 68 -2.15 3.47 -8.93
CA LYS A 68 -1.14 3.06 -9.94
C LYS A 68 -0.79 4.25 -10.83
N HIS A 69 -1.59 4.47 -11.89
CA HIS A 69 -1.57 5.70 -12.70
C HIS A 69 -2.81 6.55 -12.46
N GLU A 70 -3.87 5.92 -11.97
CA GLU A 70 -5.14 6.51 -11.55
C GLU A 70 -5.51 5.92 -10.19
N VAL A 71 -6.50 6.52 -9.53
CA VAL A 71 -7.11 5.92 -8.33
C VAL A 71 -8.05 4.80 -8.78
N ILE A 72 -7.79 3.59 -8.30
CA ILE A 72 -8.59 2.39 -8.54
C ILE A 72 -9.04 1.78 -7.21
N THR A 73 -10.11 0.98 -7.26
CA THR A 73 -10.59 0.23 -6.09
C THR A 73 -9.64 -0.91 -5.73
N VAL A 74 -9.70 -1.38 -4.49
CA VAL A 74 -8.98 -2.59 -4.06
C VAL A 74 -9.36 -3.78 -4.95
N ASP A 75 -10.63 -3.93 -5.31
CA ASP A 75 -11.10 -5.01 -6.19
C ASP A 75 -10.39 -4.98 -7.55
N LYS A 76 -10.32 -3.81 -8.17
CA LYS A 76 -9.65 -3.62 -9.47
C LYS A 76 -8.15 -3.86 -9.35
N ARG A 77 -7.50 -3.41 -8.26
CA ARG A 77 -6.07 -3.67 -8.03
C ARG A 77 -5.77 -5.16 -7.93
N PHE A 78 -6.51 -5.88 -7.10
CA PHE A 78 -6.28 -7.31 -6.89
C PHE A 78 -6.61 -8.12 -8.14
N ALA A 79 -7.63 -7.74 -8.92
CA ALA A 79 -7.90 -8.35 -10.22
C ALA A 79 -6.74 -8.17 -11.20
N LEU A 80 -6.09 -7.00 -11.23
CA LEU A 80 -4.91 -6.76 -12.06
C LEU A 80 -3.74 -7.65 -11.65
N TRP A 81 -3.44 -7.75 -10.35
CA TRP A 81 -2.37 -8.63 -9.86
C TRP A 81 -2.65 -10.11 -10.15
N LYS A 82 -3.89 -10.57 -9.97
CA LYS A 82 -4.28 -11.96 -10.31
C LYS A 82 -4.26 -12.27 -11.81
N GLY A 83 -4.35 -11.24 -12.65
CA GLY A 83 -4.24 -11.37 -14.10
C GLY A 83 -2.80 -11.50 -14.60
N GLU A 84 -1.80 -11.27 -13.74
CA GLU A 84 -0.39 -11.50 -14.05
C GLU A 84 -0.03 -12.99 -13.90
N GLU A 85 0.94 -13.45 -14.66
CA GLU A 85 1.44 -14.83 -14.57
C GLU A 85 2.35 -14.94 -13.32
N LEU A 86 1.72 -15.24 -12.17
CA LEU A 86 2.37 -15.26 -10.86
C LEU A 86 2.68 -16.69 -10.38
N PRO A 87 3.75 -16.88 -9.60
CA PRO A 87 3.99 -18.13 -8.86
C PRO A 87 2.83 -18.45 -7.90
N GLU A 88 2.59 -19.74 -7.64
CA GLU A 88 1.50 -20.22 -6.78
C GLU A 88 1.54 -19.60 -5.37
N GLU A 89 2.74 -19.43 -4.80
CA GLU A 89 2.92 -18.79 -3.50
C GLU A 89 2.43 -17.33 -3.49
N ALA A 90 2.70 -16.57 -4.56
CA ALA A 90 2.26 -15.19 -4.67
C ALA A 90 0.73 -15.09 -4.81
N VAL A 91 0.12 -16.05 -5.53
CA VAL A 91 -1.35 -16.16 -5.62
C VAL A 91 -1.95 -16.46 -4.26
N ALA A 92 -1.37 -17.39 -3.50
CA ALA A 92 -1.83 -17.72 -2.15
C ALA A 92 -1.76 -16.52 -1.20
N VAL A 93 -0.69 -15.72 -1.28
CA VAL A 93 -0.57 -14.47 -0.51
C VAL A 93 -1.65 -13.48 -0.92
N LEU A 94 -1.89 -13.28 -2.22
CA LEU A 94 -2.95 -12.39 -2.71
C LEU A 94 -4.33 -12.80 -2.19
N ASP A 95 -4.65 -14.08 -2.23
CA ASP A 95 -5.93 -14.61 -1.76
C ASP A 95 -6.10 -14.45 -0.24
N ALA A 96 -5.04 -14.64 0.54
CA ALA A 96 -5.07 -14.46 1.99
C ALA A 96 -5.17 -12.98 2.40
N VAL A 97 -4.50 -12.08 1.66
CA VAL A 97 -4.46 -10.65 1.98
C VAL A 97 -5.73 -9.92 1.54
N TYR A 98 -6.32 -10.30 0.40
CA TYR A 98 -7.49 -9.64 -0.17
C TYR A 98 -8.63 -9.35 0.83
N PRO A 99 -9.18 -10.34 1.58
CA PRO A 99 -10.28 -10.07 2.50
C PRO A 99 -9.90 -9.07 3.59
N LYS A 100 -8.66 -9.09 4.08
CA LYS A 100 -8.16 -8.15 5.10
C LYS A 100 -8.06 -6.73 4.57
N VAL A 101 -7.60 -6.56 3.32
CA VAL A 101 -7.51 -5.23 2.70
C VAL A 101 -8.90 -4.68 2.39
N LYS A 102 -9.87 -5.54 2.05
CA LYS A 102 -11.27 -5.14 1.89
C LYS A 102 -11.93 -4.70 3.19
N GLU A 103 -11.63 -5.37 4.30
CA GLU A 103 -12.06 -4.93 5.62
C GLU A 103 -11.46 -3.56 5.96
N LEU A 104 -10.17 -3.36 5.72
CA LEU A 104 -9.50 -2.07 5.92
C LEU A 104 -10.09 -0.96 5.03
N GLU A 105 -10.36 -1.24 3.75
CA GLU A 105 -11.05 -0.33 2.84
C GLU A 105 -12.40 0.05 3.43
N HIS A 106 -13.21 -0.93 3.82
CA HIS A 106 -14.52 -0.68 4.43
C HIS A 106 -14.42 0.20 5.67
N ASP A 107 -13.53 -0.11 6.61
CA ASP A 107 -13.34 0.63 7.86
C ASP A 107 -12.98 2.10 7.62
N ILE A 108 -12.03 2.36 6.70
CA ILE A 108 -11.61 3.71 6.35
C ILE A 108 -12.78 4.48 5.71
N PHE A 109 -13.42 3.89 4.69
CA PHE A 109 -14.48 4.55 3.92
C PHE A 109 -15.76 4.76 4.74
N ALA A 110 -16.12 3.83 5.62
CA ALA A 110 -17.22 3.97 6.57
C ALA A 110 -17.00 5.15 7.53
N ARG A 111 -15.73 5.42 7.90
CA ARG A 111 -15.39 6.50 8.83
C ARG A 111 -15.43 7.90 8.21
N ILE A 112 -15.02 8.02 6.94
CA ILE A 112 -14.98 9.29 6.21
C ILE A 112 -16.30 9.63 5.50
N GLY A 113 -17.21 8.67 5.34
CA GLY A 113 -18.56 8.90 4.80
C GLY A 113 -18.62 9.07 3.29
N ILE A 114 -17.57 8.68 2.58
CA ILE A 114 -17.53 8.62 1.11
C ILE A 114 -17.18 7.20 0.68
N THR A 115 -17.36 6.87 -0.60
CA THR A 115 -17.05 5.55 -1.18
C THR A 115 -15.75 5.59 -1.99
N PRO A 116 -15.08 4.43 -2.21
CA PRO A 116 -13.91 4.36 -3.10
C PRO A 116 -14.17 4.93 -4.50
N ALA A 117 -15.36 4.69 -5.05
CA ALA A 117 -15.77 5.20 -6.35
C ALA A 117 -15.91 6.73 -6.37
N GLN A 118 -16.42 7.33 -5.28
CA GLN A 118 -16.50 8.78 -5.16
C GLN A 118 -15.12 9.43 -5.08
N VAL A 119 -14.14 8.81 -4.42
CA VAL A 119 -12.76 9.31 -4.43
C VAL A 119 -12.18 9.32 -5.84
N ALA A 120 -12.36 8.23 -6.60
CA ALA A 120 -11.89 8.19 -7.99
C ALA A 120 -12.53 9.30 -8.86
N GLN A 121 -13.81 9.61 -8.63
CA GLN A 121 -14.50 10.70 -9.32
C GLN A 121 -13.98 12.09 -8.91
N LEU A 122 -13.72 12.32 -7.62
CA LEU A 122 -13.18 13.59 -7.12
C LEU A 122 -11.81 13.90 -7.73
N VAL A 123 -10.92 12.91 -7.77
CA VAL A 123 -9.60 13.08 -8.39
C VAL A 123 -9.75 13.38 -9.89
N ALA A 124 -10.61 12.65 -10.60
CA ALA A 124 -10.84 12.91 -12.03
C ALA A 124 -11.40 14.32 -12.30
N ALA A 125 -12.24 14.86 -11.41
CA ALA A 125 -12.77 16.22 -11.53
C ALA A 125 -11.68 17.29 -11.33
N GLU A 126 -10.83 17.17 -10.30
CA GLU A 126 -9.73 18.13 -10.05
C GLU A 126 -8.73 18.19 -11.21
N TYR A 127 -8.40 17.05 -11.83
CA TYR A 127 -7.50 17.03 -13.00
C TYR A 127 -8.11 17.71 -14.23
N ASN A 128 -9.44 17.66 -14.40
CA ASN A 128 -10.13 18.31 -15.51
C ASN A 128 -10.33 19.81 -15.30
N GLU A 129 -10.41 20.29 -14.05
CA GLU A 129 -10.50 21.73 -13.75
C GLU A 129 -9.13 22.43 -13.77
N SER A 130 -8.03 21.66 -13.70
CA SER A 130 -6.65 22.17 -13.70
C SER A 130 -5.93 22.07 -15.06
N SER A 131 -6.64 21.65 -16.12
CA SER A 131 -6.13 21.49 -17.50
C SER A 131 -6.75 22.51 -18.45
#